data_AF-A0A3P1WHZ1-F1
#
_entry.id   AF-A0A3P1WHZ1-F1
#
_cell.length_a   1.000
_cell.length_b   1.000
_cell.length_c   1.000
_cell.angle_alpha   90.00
_cell.angle_beta   90.00
_cell.angle_gamma   90.00
#
_symmetry.space_group_name_H-M   'P 1'
#
loop_
_entity.id
_entity.type
_entity.pdbx_description
1 polymer ?
#
loop_
_entity_poly.entity_id
_entity_poly.type
_entity_poly.pdbx_seq_one_letter_code
_entity_poly.pdbx_strand_id
1 'polypeptide(L)'
;ATQAESIRKLTEKYNVEYIGIDATGLGVGVFQLVRSFYPAARDIRYTPEMKTAMVLKAKDVIRRGCLEYDVSATDITSSFMAIRKTMTSSGRSATYEASR
;
A
#
# COMPACT_ATOMS: atom_id res chain seq x y z
N ALA A 1 -6.29 16.02 7.66
CA ALA A 1 -6.85 15.38 8.88
C ALA A 1 -7.77 14.20 8.56
N THR A 2 -8.70 14.31 7.60
CA THR A 2 -9.72 13.28 7.30
C THR A 2 -9.20 11.85 7.10
N GLN A 3 -8.05 11.67 6.44
CA GLN A 3 -7.45 10.35 6.25
C GLN A 3 -6.94 9.74 7.56
N ALA A 4 -6.26 10.51 8.41
CA ALA A 4 -5.77 10.04 9.69
C ALA A 4 -6.91 9.65 10.63
N GLU A 5 -8.00 10.43 10.65
CA GLU A 5 -9.22 10.08 11.41
C GLU A 5 -9.88 8.79 10.89
N SER A 6 -9.86 8.56 9.59
CA SER A 6 -10.37 7.31 9.01
C SER A 6 -9.52 6.11 9.47
N ILE A 7 -8.20 6.26 9.52
CA ILE A 7 -7.28 5.24 10.07
C ILE A 7 -7.56 5.03 11.56
N ARG A 8 -7.78 6.09 12.35
CA ARG A 8 -8.10 6.00 13.77
C ARG A 8 -9.34 5.14 14.03
N LYS A 9 -10.41 5.36 13.27
CA LYS A 9 -11.62 4.54 13.35
C LYS A 9 -11.37 3.06 13.02
N LEU A 10 -10.45 2.76 12.11
CA LEU A 10 -10.05 1.37 11.83
C LEU A 10 -9.30 0.74 13.01
N THR A 11 -8.46 1.50 13.71
CA THR A 11 -7.78 1.00 14.92
C THR A 11 -8.73 0.74 16.09
N GLU A 12 -9.87 1.42 16.14
CA GLU A 12 -10.93 1.17 17.12
C GLU A 12 -11.80 -0.04 16.74
N LYS A 13 -11.94 -0.31 15.43
CA LYS A 13 -12.75 -1.40 14.90
C LYS A 13 -12.04 -2.75 14.91
N TYR A 14 -10.72 -2.77 14.71
CA TYR A 14 -9.94 -4.00 14.54
C TYR A 14 -8.81 -4.09 15.56
N ASN A 15 -8.40 -5.31 15.91
CA ASN A 15 -7.15 -5.54 16.63
C ASN A 15 -5.96 -5.37 15.69
N VAL A 16 -5.50 -4.14 15.54
CA VAL A 16 -4.42 -3.78 14.61
C VAL A 16 -3.06 -4.07 15.25
N GLU A 17 -2.31 -5.00 14.66
CA GLU A 17 -0.94 -5.35 15.09
C GLU A 17 0.13 -4.52 14.35
N TYR A 18 -0.16 -4.08 13.13
CA TYR A 18 0.79 -3.37 12.29
C TYR A 18 0.11 -2.29 11.44
N ILE A 19 0.72 -1.10 11.42
CA ILE A 19 0.37 -0.02 10.50
C ILE A 19 1.64 0.40 9.77
N GLY A 20 1.65 0.20 8.46
CA GLY A 20 2.65 0.72 7.55
C GLY A 20 2.05 1.82 6.68
N ILE A 21 2.65 3.02 6.68
CA ILE A 21 2.18 4.17 5.89
C ILE A 21 3.23 4.50 4.85
N ASP A 22 2.81 4.57 3.58
CA ASP A 22 3.63 5.16 2.53
C ASP A 22 3.90 6.64 2.89
N ALA A 23 5.11 6.92 3.35
CA ALA A 23 5.53 8.27 3.73
C ALA A 23 6.35 8.93 2.61
N THR A 24 6.21 8.47 1.37
CA THR A 24 6.87 9.12 0.23
C THR A 24 6.06 10.37 -0.15
N GLY A 25 6.67 11.55 -0.03
CA GLY A 25 6.01 12.82 -0.38
C GLY A 25 4.86 13.20 0.56
N LEU A 26 3.63 13.25 0.03
CA LEU A 26 2.44 13.75 0.76
C LEU A 26 2.03 12.89 1.96
N GLY A 27 2.41 11.61 1.98
CA GLY A 27 2.07 10.68 3.06
C GLY A 27 2.76 10.97 4.39
N VAL A 28 3.82 11.79 4.41
CA VAL A 28 4.52 12.19 5.64
C VAL A 28 3.58 12.88 6.63
N GLY A 29 2.69 13.76 6.16
CA GLY A 29 1.74 14.46 7.02
C GLY A 29 0.73 13.52 7.67
N VAL A 30 0.26 12.51 6.92
CA VAL A 30 -0.64 11.48 7.47
C VAL A 30 0.08 10.63 8.50
N PHE A 31 1.32 10.21 8.21
CA PHE A 31 2.14 9.44 9.14
C PHE A 31 2.35 10.14 10.49
N GLN A 32 2.67 11.44 10.47
CA GLN A 32 2.82 12.23 11.69
C GLN A 32 1.54 12.25 12.53
N LEU A 33 0.40 12.48 11.88
CA LEU A 33 -0.90 12.49 12.56
C LEU A 33 -1.23 11.10 13.14
N VAL A 34 -0.99 10.02 12.38
CA VAL A 34 -1.26 8.65 12.85
C VAL A 34 -0.37 8.28 14.02
N ARG A 35 0.92 8.65 14.02
CA ARG A 35 1.82 8.37 15.15
C ARG A 35 1.39 9.01 16.47
N SER A 36 0.61 10.09 16.44
CA SER A 36 0.12 10.73 17.66
C SER A 36 -0.85 9.85 18.46
N PHE A 37 -1.63 9.00 17.78
CA PHE A 37 -2.60 8.10 18.42
C PHE A 37 -2.25 6.61 18.27
N TYR A 38 -1.37 6.25 17.34
CA TYR A 38 -0.84 4.89 17.18
C TYR A 38 0.70 4.95 17.07
N PRO A 39 1.42 5.04 18.21
CA PRO A 39 2.87 5.26 18.20
C PRO A 39 3.68 4.17 17.50
N ALA A 40 3.15 2.96 17.37
CA ALA A 40 3.82 1.83 16.71
C ALA A 40 3.76 1.87 15.16
N ALA A 41 3.06 2.85 14.56
CA ALA A 41 3.00 2.99 13.10
C ALA A 41 4.40 3.23 12.52
N ARG A 42 4.68 2.61 11.36
CA ARG A 42 5.97 2.70 10.67
C ARG A 42 5.84 3.39 9.32
N ASP A 43 6.80 4.23 8.98
CA ASP A 43 6.92 4.76 7.63
C ASP A 43 7.47 3.69 6.69
N ILE A 44 6.88 3.61 5.51
CA ILE A 44 7.35 2.80 4.40
C ILE A 44 7.99 3.76 3.40
N ARG A 45 9.30 3.58 3.19
CA ARG A 45 10.07 4.32 2.17
C ARG A 45 10.35 3.40 1.00
N TYR A 46 9.71 3.66 -0.14
CA TYR A 46 9.84 2.79 -1.29
C TYR A 46 11.18 2.98 -1.99
N THR A 47 11.99 1.92 -2.01
CA THR A 47 13.01 1.74 -3.05
C THR A 47 12.38 1.00 -4.24
N PRO A 48 12.93 1.13 -5.46
CA PRO A 48 12.47 0.36 -6.62
C PRO A 48 12.46 -1.15 -6.37
N GLU A 49 13.44 -1.66 -5.62
CA GLU A 49 13.57 -3.07 -5.26
C GLU A 49 12.44 -3.50 -4.31
N MET A 50 12.16 -2.70 -3.29
CA MET A 50 11.09 -2.98 -2.34
C MET A 50 9.71 -2.97 -3.03
N LYS A 51 9.49 -2.00 -3.93
CA LYS A 51 8.27 -1.93 -4.76
C LYS A 51 8.10 -3.20 -5.60
N THR A 52 9.19 -3.64 -6.25
CA THR A 52 9.20 -4.86 -7.06
C THR A 52 8.88 -6.09 -6.22
N ALA A 53 9.51 -6.23 -5.05
CA ALA A 53 9.27 -7.35 -4.14
C ALA A 53 7.81 -7.40 -3.66
N MET A 54 7.20 -6.26 -3.32
CA MET A 54 5.81 -6.17 -2.91
C MET A 54 4.83 -6.58 -4.00
N VAL A 55 5.05 -6.12 -5.25
CA VAL A 55 4.19 -6.50 -6.39
C VAL A 55 4.28 -8.00 -6.67
N LEU A 56 5.49 -8.56 -6.66
CA LEU A 56 5.69 -9.99 -6.84
C LEU A 56 5.04 -10.80 -5.72
N LYS A 57 5.12 -10.33 -4.48
CA LYS A 57 4.46 -10.98 -3.35
C LYS A 57 2.93 -10.93 -3.47
N ALA A 58 2.36 -9.80 -3.88
CA ALA A 58 0.92 -9.68 -4.12
C ALA A 58 0.46 -10.66 -5.21
N LYS A 59 1.20 -10.75 -6.33
CA LYS A 59 0.92 -11.71 -7.41
C LYS A 59 0.96 -13.16 -6.90
N ASP A 60 1.92 -13.50 -6.04
CA ASP A 60 2.00 -14.83 -5.42
C ASP A 60 0.78 -15.14 -4.55
N VAL A 61 0.37 -14.20 -3.68
CA VAL A 61 -0.81 -14.34 -2.82
C VAL A 61 -2.08 -14.56 -3.64
N ILE A 62 -2.29 -13.77 -4.69
CA ILE A 62 -3.46 -13.89 -5.59
C ILE A 62 -3.46 -15.24 -6.30
N ARG A 63 -2.33 -15.64 -6.89
CA ARG A 63 -2.20 -16.90 -7.64
C ARG A 63 -2.48 -18.12 -6.76
N ARG A 64 -2.16 -18.04 -5.47
CA ARG A 64 -2.41 -19.12 -4.50
C ARG A 64 -3.86 -19.15 -3.99
N GLY A 65 -4.72 -18.22 -4.41
CA GLY A 65 -6.07 -18.09 -3.89
C GLY A 65 -6.10 -17.60 -2.43
N CYS A 66 -5.06 -16.92 -1.96
CA CYS A 66 -4.95 -16.46 -0.58
C CYS A 66 -5.41 -14.99 -0.41
N LEU A 67 -6.12 -14.43 -1.39
CA LEU A 67 -6.74 -13.11 -1.31
C LEU A 67 -8.23 -13.23 -1.61
N GLU A 68 -9.05 -12.98 -0.62
CA GLU A 68 -10.50 -12.95 -0.72
C GLU A 68 -11.01 -11.56 -0.32
N TYR A 69 -12.02 -11.07 -1.03
CA TYR A 69 -12.70 -9.81 -0.74
C TYR A 69 -14.15 -9.89 -1.23
N ASP A 70 -14.99 -9.00 -0.71
CA ASP A 70 -16.39 -8.92 -1.10
C ASP A 70 -16.55 -8.61 -2.59
N VAL A 71 -17.51 -9.26 -3.26
CA VAL A 71 -17.76 -9.10 -4.69
C VAL A 71 -18.08 -7.64 -5.09
N SER A 72 -18.60 -6.85 -4.16
CA SER A 72 -18.90 -5.43 -4.38
C SER A 72 -17.65 -4.55 -4.44
N ALA A 73 -16.50 -5.01 -3.92
CA ALA A 73 -15.23 -4.28 -3.92
C ALA A 73 -14.52 -4.36 -5.29
N THR A 74 -15.21 -3.93 -6.34
CA THR A 74 -14.72 -3.92 -7.74
C THR A 74 -13.52 -3.01 -7.96
N ASP A 75 -13.30 -2.05 -7.07
CA ASP A 75 -12.14 -1.16 -7.02
C ASP A 75 -10.84 -1.91 -6.73
N ILE A 76 -10.90 -2.99 -5.94
CA ILE A 76 -9.75 -3.86 -5.65
C ILE A 76 -9.29 -4.55 -6.94
N THR A 77 -10.21 -5.19 -7.67
CA THR A 77 -9.91 -5.90 -8.92
C THR A 77 -9.34 -4.96 -9.97
N SER A 78 -10.02 -3.83 -10.20
CA SER A 78 -9.58 -2.84 -11.20
C SER A 78 -8.21 -2.26 -10.86
N SER A 79 -7.91 -2.03 -9.58
CA SER A 79 -6.60 -1.55 -9.13
C SER A 79 -5.48 -2.55 -9.42
N PHE A 80 -5.69 -3.85 -9.20
CA PHE A 80 -4.68 -4.86 -9.54
C PHE A 80 -4.48 -5.01 -11.05
N MET A 81 -5.54 -4.94 -11.84
CA MET A 81 -5.47 -5.02 -13.31
C MET A 81 -4.76 -3.81 -13.95
N ALA A 82 -4.72 -2.66 -13.26
CA ALA A 82 -4.03 -1.46 -13.72
C ALA A 82 -2.49 -1.53 -13.57
N ILE A 83 -1.95 -2.46 -12.78
CA ILE A 83 -0.51 -2.58 -12.54
C ILE A 83 0.18 -3.16 -13.78
N ARG A 84 1.16 -2.42 -14.31
CA ARG A 84 1.95 -2.77 -15.50
C ARG A 84 3.44 -2.73 -15.19
N LYS A 85 4.19 -3.63 -15.82
CA LYS A 85 5.66 -3.61 -15.79
C LYS A 85 6.14 -2.50 -16.72
N THR A 86 7.06 -1.68 -16.23
CA THR A 86 7.70 -0.59 -16.97
C THR A 86 9.21 -0.57 -16.70
N MET A 87 9.95 0.28 -17.40
CA MET A 87 11.37 0.52 -17.12
C MET A 87 11.52 1.74 -16.22
N THR A 88 12.51 1.74 -15.33
CA THR A 88 12.88 2.94 -14.57
C THR A 88 13.25 4.08 -15.53
N SER A 89 13.17 5.33 -15.08
CA SER A 89 13.54 6.51 -15.86
C SER A 89 14.97 6.45 -16.44
N SER A 90 15.87 5.73 -15.76
CA SER A 90 17.24 5.47 -16.20
C SER A 90 17.38 4.36 -17.26
N GLY A 91 16.30 3.60 -17.54
CA GLY A 91 16.29 2.45 -18.44
C GLY A 91 17.07 1.22 -17.95
N ARG A 92 17.68 1.27 -16.76
CA ARG A 92 18.58 0.21 -16.26
C ARG A 92 17.85 -0.95 -15.59
N SER A 93 16.67 -0.70 -15.02
CA SER A 93 15.94 -1.69 -14.24
C SER A 93 14.47 -1.71 -14.62
N ALA A 94 13.84 -2.88 -14.55
CA ALA A 94 12.38 -2.97 -14.63
C ALA A 94 11.75 -2.61 -13.27
N THR A 95 10.61 -1.92 -13.31
CA THR A 95 9.78 -1.58 -12.14
C THR A 95 8.31 -1.78 -12.51
N TYR A 96 7.41 -1.45 -11.60
CA TYR A 96 5.96 -1.53 -11.82
C TYR A 96 5.31 -0.18 -11.57
N GLU A 97 4.33 0.16 -12.40
CA GLU A 97 3.51 1.38 -12.27
C GLU A 97 2.05 1.05 -12.50
N ALA A 98 1.15 1.83 -11.92
CA ALA A 98 -0.28 1.72 -12.16
C ALA A 98 -0.73 2.97 -12.92
N SER A 99 -1.34 2.79 -14.09
CA SER A 99 -2.04 3.87 -14.78
C SER A 99 -3.38 4.07 -14.09
N ARG A 100 -3.52 5.17 -13.35
CA ARG A 100 -4.81 5.65 -12.85
C ARG A 100 -5.46 6.57 -13.88
#